data_AF-A0A3N1NN52-F1
#
_entry.id   AF-A0A3N1NN52-F1
#
_cell.length_a   1.000
_cell.length_b   1.000
_cell.length_c   1.000
_cell.angle_alpha   90.00
_cell.angle_beta   90.00
_cell.angle_gamma   90.00
#
_symmetry.space_group_name_H-M   'P 1'
#
loop_
_entity.id
_entity.type
_entity.pdbx_description
1 polymer ?
#
loop_
_entity_poly.entity_id
_entity_poly.type
_entity_poly.pdbx_seq_one_letter_code
_entity_poly.pdbx_strand_id
1 'polypeptide(L)'
;MSEPIHRSVYLADESATLDLGASLAEALREWPNGLVVFLEGNLGAGKTTLCRGLLRGLGHSGAVKSPTYTLVEPYELGGRTLNHFDLYRLGDPEELEYMGIRDYFKAGDVCVIEWPERGAGVLPEPDLRVTVTVDGSGRRARLQGGTSLGEQWLKHWADFSGLEMPGAGT
;
A
#
# COMPACT_ATOMS: atom_id res chain seq x y z
N MET A 1 22.37 -2.58 -13.90
CA MET A 1 21.24 -2.43 -12.96
C MET A 1 20.68 -1.04 -13.22
N SER A 2 19.41 -0.95 -13.64
CA SER A 2 18.72 0.35 -13.80
C SER A 2 18.54 0.99 -12.42
N GLU A 3 18.49 2.32 -12.37
CA GLU A 3 18.12 3.01 -11.14
C GLU A 3 16.68 2.63 -10.74
N PRO A 4 16.44 2.31 -9.45
CA PRO A 4 15.10 1.96 -8.99
C PRO A 4 14.14 3.14 -9.15
N ILE A 5 12.92 2.83 -9.60
CA ILE A 5 11.91 3.84 -9.92
C ILE A 5 11.24 4.30 -8.64
N HIS A 6 11.33 5.61 -8.39
CA HIS A 6 10.70 6.25 -7.23
C HIS A 6 9.69 7.30 -7.67
N ARG A 7 8.64 7.47 -6.86
CA ARG A 7 7.67 8.56 -6.94
C ARG A 7 7.50 9.20 -5.57
N SER A 8 7.23 10.50 -5.55
CA SER A 8 6.93 11.23 -4.32
C SER A 8 5.68 12.07 -4.52
N VAL A 9 4.73 11.94 -3.60
CA VAL A 9 3.46 12.66 -3.62
C VAL A 9 3.30 13.40 -2.30
N TYR A 10 2.98 14.70 -2.36
CA TYR A 10 2.56 15.47 -1.18
C TYR A 10 1.06 15.27 -0.96
N LEU A 11 0.67 15.03 0.29
CA LEU A 11 -0.69 14.76 0.72
C LEU A 11 -1.08 15.85 1.73
N ALA A 12 -1.85 16.84 1.27
CA ALA A 12 -2.18 18.00 2.10
C ALA A 12 -2.99 17.62 3.35
N ASP A 13 -3.83 16.59 3.25
CA ASP A 13 -4.74 16.14 4.29
C ASP A 13 -5.12 14.64 4.14
N GLU A 14 -6.10 14.20 4.93
CA GLU A 14 -6.63 12.84 4.87
C GLU A 14 -7.30 12.52 3.51
N SER A 15 -7.98 13.49 2.90
CA SER A 15 -8.63 13.32 1.59
C SER A 15 -7.59 13.03 0.52
N ALA A 16 -6.50 13.78 0.48
CA ALA A 16 -5.39 13.54 -0.45
C ALA A 16 -4.79 12.12 -0.28
N THR A 17 -4.77 11.59 0.95
CA THR A 17 -4.31 10.21 1.23
C THR A 17 -5.29 9.17 0.67
N LEU A 18 -6.60 9.42 0.80
CA LEU A 18 -7.64 8.57 0.19
C LEU A 18 -7.56 8.62 -1.34
N ASP A 19 -7.37 9.81 -1.91
CA ASP A 19 -7.30 10.04 -3.35
C ASP A 19 -6.06 9.37 -3.96
N LEU A 20 -4.92 9.41 -3.27
CA LEU A 20 -3.74 8.62 -3.66
C LEU A 20 -4.11 7.13 -3.71
N GLY A 21 -4.74 6.60 -2.65
CA GLY A 21 -5.17 5.20 -2.62
C GLY A 21 -6.09 4.85 -3.79
N ALA A 22 -7.09 5.70 -4.07
CA ALA A 22 -7.99 5.51 -5.19
C ALA A 22 -7.27 5.55 -6.56
N SER A 23 -6.28 6.44 -6.72
CA SER A 23 -5.46 6.49 -7.94
C SER A 23 -4.63 5.22 -8.14
N LEU A 24 -4.03 4.68 -7.07
CA LEU A 24 -3.32 3.39 -7.14
C LEU A 24 -4.30 2.25 -7.50
N ALA A 25 -5.54 2.31 -7.02
CA ALA A 25 -6.58 1.34 -7.34
C ALA A 25 -6.97 1.34 -8.81
N GLU A 26 -7.12 2.51 -9.43
CA GLU A 26 -7.44 2.61 -10.86
C GLU A 26 -6.37 1.92 -11.72
N ALA A 27 -5.08 2.17 -11.44
CA ALA A 27 -4.00 1.45 -12.12
C ALA A 27 -3.99 -0.07 -11.81
N LEU A 28 -4.44 -0.49 -10.63
CA LEU A 28 -4.56 -1.92 -10.29
C LEU A 28 -5.69 -2.63 -11.04
N ARG A 29 -6.77 -1.93 -11.43
CA ARG A 29 -7.90 -2.54 -12.15
C ARG A 29 -7.49 -3.05 -13.53
N GLU A 30 -6.64 -2.32 -14.23
CA GLU A 30 -6.13 -2.67 -15.56
C GLU A 30 -4.87 -3.55 -15.48
N TRP A 31 -4.29 -3.70 -14.29
CA TRP A 31 -3.09 -4.49 -14.09
C TRP A 31 -3.41 -5.99 -13.98
N PRO A 32 -2.80 -6.86 -14.82
CA PRO A 32 -3.16 -8.28 -14.85
C PRO A 32 -2.57 -9.11 -13.70
N ASN A 33 -1.55 -8.60 -13.00
CA ASN A 33 -0.83 -9.37 -11.98
C ASN A 33 -1.23 -8.96 -10.55
N GLY A 34 -0.93 -9.83 -9.58
CA GLY A 34 -0.94 -9.47 -8.17
C GLY A 34 0.21 -8.51 -7.81
N LEU A 35 0.21 -8.00 -6.58
CA LEU A 35 1.31 -7.21 -6.01
C LEU A 35 1.44 -7.45 -4.51
N VAL A 36 2.67 -7.50 -4.01
CA VAL A 36 2.97 -7.32 -2.58
C VAL A 36 3.32 -5.87 -2.32
N VAL A 37 2.47 -5.18 -1.55
CA VAL A 37 2.59 -3.76 -1.21
C VAL A 37 2.89 -3.61 0.27
N PHE A 38 4.03 -3.02 0.60
CA PHE A 38 4.40 -2.66 1.96
C PHE A 38 4.00 -1.22 2.24
N LEU A 39 3.27 -1.00 3.34
CA LEU A 39 2.91 0.30 3.87
C LEU A 39 3.70 0.58 5.14
N GLU A 40 4.56 1.59 5.08
CA GLU A 40 5.47 1.97 6.16
C GLU A 40 5.20 3.40 6.62
N GLY A 41 5.51 3.66 7.89
CA GLY A 41 5.34 4.97 8.50
C GLY A 41 4.94 4.85 9.96
N ASN A 42 5.15 5.93 10.71
CA ASN A 42 4.87 5.97 12.14
C ASN A 42 3.38 5.70 12.45
N LEU A 43 3.07 5.45 13.73
CA LEU A 43 1.69 5.36 14.20
C LEU A 43 0.95 6.67 13.86
N GLY A 44 -0.23 6.55 13.24
CA GLY A 44 -1.01 7.70 12.77
C GLY A 44 -0.49 8.37 11.48
N ALA A 45 0.48 7.77 10.76
CA ALA A 45 0.97 8.32 9.50
C ALA A 45 -0.06 8.33 8.36
N GLY A 46 -1.10 7.47 8.43
CA GLY A 46 -2.15 7.37 7.40
C GLY A 46 -2.13 6.07 6.58
N LYS A 47 -1.37 5.05 7.00
CA LYS A 47 -1.29 3.73 6.32
C LYS A 47 -2.67 3.10 6.06
N THR A 48 -3.48 2.91 7.10
CA THR A 48 -4.86 2.39 6.95
C THR A 48 -5.76 3.31 6.13
N THR A 49 -5.56 4.63 6.17
CA THR A 49 -6.30 5.56 5.32
C THR A 49 -5.96 5.35 3.84
N LEU A 50 -4.67 5.17 3.52
CA LEU A 50 -4.23 4.86 2.16
C LEU A 50 -4.82 3.52 1.68
N CYS A 51 -4.75 2.47 2.51
CA CYS A 51 -5.36 1.17 2.21
C CYS A 51 -6.89 1.29 1.99
N ARG A 52 -7.58 2.11 2.79
CA ARG A 52 -9.00 2.39 2.61
C ARG A 52 -9.30 3.08 1.28
N GLY A 53 -8.49 4.06 0.89
CA GLY A 53 -8.59 4.71 -0.42
C GLY A 53 -8.46 3.71 -1.55
N LEU A 54 -7.48 2.81 -1.44
CA LEU A 54 -7.25 1.72 -2.39
C LEU A 54 -8.44 0.76 -2.48
N LEU A 55 -8.93 0.25 -1.35
CA LEU A 55 -10.08 -0.66 -1.31
C LEU A 55 -11.35 -0.03 -1.88
N ARG A 56 -11.63 1.24 -1.54
CA ARG A 56 -12.75 2.00 -2.11
C ARG A 56 -12.60 2.21 -3.61
N GLY A 57 -11.39 2.57 -4.05
CA GLY A 57 -11.06 2.69 -5.47
C GLY A 57 -11.18 1.35 -6.21
N LEU A 58 -11.06 0.20 -5.54
CA LEU A 58 -11.33 -1.12 -6.14
C LEU A 58 -12.80 -1.54 -6.06
N GLY A 59 -13.69 -0.70 -5.53
CA GLY A 59 -15.14 -0.94 -5.49
C GLY A 59 -15.68 -1.45 -4.15
N HIS A 60 -14.84 -1.55 -3.10
CA HIS A 60 -15.33 -1.89 -1.76
C HIS A 60 -16.14 -0.74 -1.14
N SER A 61 -17.39 -1.01 -0.76
CA SER A 61 -18.29 -0.03 -0.13
C SER A 61 -18.46 -0.20 1.38
N GLY A 62 -17.89 -1.26 1.96
CA GLY A 62 -17.98 -1.57 3.38
C GLY A 62 -17.02 -0.75 4.27
N ALA A 63 -17.08 -1.05 5.57
CA ALA A 63 -16.17 -0.44 6.54
C ALA A 63 -14.77 -1.05 6.40
N VAL A 64 -13.76 -0.19 6.20
CA VAL A 64 -12.35 -0.59 6.20
C VAL A 64 -11.70 -0.10 7.49
N LYS A 65 -11.32 -1.06 8.33
CA LYS A 65 -10.58 -0.87 9.59
C LYS A 65 -9.28 -1.66 9.51
N SER A 66 -8.27 -1.25 10.28
CA SER A 66 -7.06 -2.05 10.41
C SER A 66 -7.39 -3.41 11.08
N PRO A 67 -6.97 -4.54 10.50
CA PRO A 67 -7.14 -5.87 11.08
C PRO A 67 -6.12 -6.16 12.17
N THR A 68 -5.81 -5.20 13.06
CA THR A 68 -4.71 -5.32 14.04
C THR A 68 -4.79 -6.58 14.93
N TYR A 69 -6.01 -7.09 15.19
CA TYR A 69 -6.22 -8.28 16.02
C TYR A 69 -6.40 -9.57 15.23
N THR A 70 -6.92 -9.49 14.00
CA THR A 70 -7.09 -10.64 13.11
C THR A 70 -5.86 -10.86 12.22
N LEU A 71 -4.92 -9.92 12.23
CA LEU A 71 -3.72 -9.78 11.39
C LEU A 71 -4.00 -9.59 9.90
N VAL A 72 -5.04 -10.23 9.37
CA VAL A 72 -5.43 -10.18 7.96
C VAL A 72 -6.95 -10.02 7.82
N GLU A 73 -7.36 -9.29 6.78
CA GLU A 73 -8.75 -9.21 6.30
C GLU A 73 -8.74 -9.34 4.76
N PRO A 74 -9.39 -10.36 4.18
CA PRO A 74 -9.54 -10.51 2.74
C PRO A 74 -10.73 -9.70 2.20
N TYR A 75 -10.54 -9.08 1.03
CA TYR A 75 -11.56 -8.32 0.32
C TYR A 75 -11.70 -8.84 -1.12
N GLU A 76 -12.89 -9.33 -1.47
CA GLU A 76 -13.23 -9.81 -2.82
C GLU A 76 -13.67 -8.64 -3.72
N LEU A 77 -12.93 -8.38 -4.80
CA LEU A 77 -13.02 -7.17 -5.62
C LEU A 77 -13.03 -7.50 -7.11
N GLY A 78 -14.22 -7.82 -7.64
CA GLY A 78 -14.44 -7.92 -9.09
C GLY A 78 -13.56 -8.94 -9.83
N GLY A 79 -13.17 -10.04 -9.16
CA GLY A 79 -12.33 -11.10 -9.72
C GLY A 79 -10.89 -11.14 -9.18
N ARG A 80 -10.53 -10.24 -8.25
CA ARG A 80 -9.27 -10.24 -7.50
C ARG A 80 -9.56 -10.22 -6.01
N THR A 81 -8.70 -10.86 -5.21
CA THR A 81 -8.67 -10.65 -3.75
C THR A 81 -7.62 -9.60 -3.38
N LEU A 82 -7.98 -8.66 -2.50
CA LEU A 82 -7.02 -7.85 -1.76
C LEU A 82 -6.95 -8.33 -0.31
N ASN A 83 -5.78 -8.77 0.12
CA ASN A 83 -5.50 -9.18 1.50
C ASN A 83 -4.86 -8.01 2.25
N HIS A 84 -5.60 -7.39 3.17
CA HIS A 84 -5.07 -6.31 4.02
C HIS A 84 -4.49 -6.94 5.27
N PHE A 85 -3.19 -6.75 5.50
CA PHE A 85 -2.51 -7.15 6.73
C PHE A 85 -2.15 -5.93 7.58
N ASP A 86 -2.28 -6.07 8.89
CA ASP A 86 -1.68 -5.16 9.87
C ASP A 86 -0.92 -5.94 10.93
N LEU A 87 0.41 -5.83 10.87
CA LEU A 87 1.32 -6.60 11.71
C LEU A 87 1.76 -5.84 12.97
N TYR A 88 1.15 -4.69 13.29
CA TYR A 88 1.59 -3.84 14.41
C TYR A 88 1.71 -4.59 15.74
N ARG A 89 0.82 -5.57 15.98
CA ARG A 89 0.75 -6.39 17.20
C ARG A 89 1.42 -7.75 17.07
N LEU A 90 1.99 -8.08 15.91
CA LEU A 90 2.72 -9.33 15.72
C LEU A 90 3.95 -9.34 16.63
N GLY A 91 4.03 -10.33 17.52
CA GLY A 91 5.11 -10.46 18.49
C GLY A 91 6.34 -11.09 17.85
N ASP A 92 6.13 -12.19 17.13
CA ASP A 92 7.16 -12.97 16.45
C ASP A 92 6.82 -13.15 14.95
N PRO A 93 7.73 -12.83 14.01
CA PRO A 93 7.55 -13.13 12.59
C PRO A 93 7.14 -14.58 12.28
N GLU A 94 7.61 -15.56 13.07
CA GLU A 94 7.29 -16.99 12.85
C GLU A 94 5.78 -17.29 13.00
N GLU A 95 5.02 -16.47 13.73
CA GLU A 95 3.55 -16.57 13.81
C GLU A 95 2.90 -16.53 12.42
N LEU A 96 3.52 -15.84 11.45
CA LEU A 96 3.04 -15.78 10.07
C LEU A 96 3.16 -17.12 9.33
N GLU A 97 4.16 -17.94 9.65
CA GLU A 97 4.29 -19.28 9.05
C GLU A 97 3.18 -20.21 9.56
N TYR A 98 2.86 -20.15 10.86
CA TYR A 98 1.80 -20.97 11.46
C TYR A 98 0.41 -20.62 10.94
N MET A 99 0.16 -19.37 10.57
CA MET A 99 -1.10 -18.96 9.93
C MET A 99 -1.15 -19.27 8.42
N GLY A 100 -0.09 -19.83 7.85
CA GLY A 100 -0.04 -20.16 6.42
C GLY A 100 0.04 -18.92 5.53
N ILE A 101 0.80 -17.88 5.92
CA ILE A 101 0.86 -16.61 5.17
C ILE A 101 1.20 -16.80 3.68
N ARG A 102 1.96 -17.84 3.34
CA ARG A 102 2.37 -18.17 1.97
C ARG A 102 1.17 -18.41 1.03
N ASP A 103 0.03 -18.85 1.57
CA ASP A 103 -1.19 -19.09 0.79
C ASP A 103 -1.90 -17.81 0.35
N TYR A 104 -1.49 -16.65 0.86
CA TYR A 104 -2.03 -15.34 0.47
C TYR A 104 -1.25 -14.69 -0.68
N PHE A 105 0.00 -15.10 -0.93
CA PHE A 105 0.83 -14.57 -2.02
C PHE A 105 0.59 -15.31 -3.33
N LYS A 106 -0.69 -15.53 -3.67
CA LYS A 106 -1.11 -16.21 -4.91
C LYS A 106 -0.97 -15.28 -6.11
N ALA A 107 -0.74 -15.89 -7.27
CA ALA A 107 -0.71 -15.16 -8.53
C ALA A 107 -2.08 -14.50 -8.79
N GLY A 108 -2.09 -13.16 -8.86
CA GLY A 108 -3.28 -12.35 -9.12
C GLY A 108 -3.83 -11.59 -7.91
N ASP A 109 -3.47 -12.00 -6.69
CA ASP A 109 -3.89 -11.34 -5.45
C ASP A 109 -3.02 -10.13 -5.12
N VAL A 110 -3.63 -9.13 -4.49
CA VAL A 110 -2.89 -7.97 -3.97
C VAL A 110 -2.80 -8.09 -2.45
N CYS A 111 -1.58 -8.10 -1.91
CA CYS A 111 -1.35 -8.07 -0.47
C CYS A 111 -0.90 -6.68 -0.05
N VAL A 112 -1.62 -6.05 0.86
CA VAL A 112 -1.25 -4.75 1.43
C VAL A 112 -0.88 -4.95 2.88
N ILE A 113 0.39 -4.77 3.22
CA ILE A 113 0.93 -5.11 4.53
C ILE A 113 1.37 -3.84 5.26
N GLU A 114 0.65 -3.48 6.31
CA GLU A 114 1.08 -2.46 7.27
C GLU A 114 2.08 -3.05 8.27
N TRP A 115 3.11 -2.27 8.62
CA TRP A 115 4.18 -2.67 9.55
C TRP A 115 4.96 -3.92 9.10
N PRO A 116 5.41 -3.99 7.83
CA PRO A 116 6.11 -5.16 7.30
C PRO A 116 7.37 -5.53 8.07
N GLU A 117 8.01 -4.59 8.76
CA GLU A 117 9.18 -4.85 9.60
C GLU A 117 8.92 -5.88 10.70
N ARG A 118 7.65 -6.06 11.11
CA ARG A 118 7.24 -7.05 12.11
C ARG A 118 7.23 -8.48 11.56
N GLY A 119 7.15 -8.64 10.24
CA GLY A 119 7.22 -9.92 9.55
C GLY A 119 8.56 -10.19 8.87
N ALA A 120 9.62 -9.45 9.24
CA ALA A 120 10.93 -9.56 8.60
C ALA A 120 11.47 -11.00 8.67
N GLY A 121 11.99 -11.50 7.54
CA GLY A 121 12.50 -12.87 7.41
C GLY A 121 11.46 -13.89 6.98
N VAL A 122 10.16 -13.59 7.12
CA VAL A 122 9.05 -14.46 6.66
C VAL A 122 8.33 -13.87 5.45
N LEU A 123 8.13 -12.55 5.43
CA LEU A 123 7.50 -11.87 4.29
C LEU A 123 8.39 -11.94 3.04
N PRO A 124 7.79 -12.06 1.84
CA PRO A 124 8.51 -11.91 0.59
C PRO A 124 9.00 -10.46 0.42
N GLU A 125 9.89 -10.24 -0.54
CA GLU A 125 10.25 -8.88 -0.96
C GLU A 125 9.00 -8.16 -1.50
N PRO A 126 8.80 -6.87 -1.16
CA PRO A 126 7.67 -6.13 -1.70
C PRO A 126 7.92 -5.76 -3.15
N ASP A 127 6.89 -5.92 -3.98
CA ASP A 127 6.87 -5.30 -5.30
C ASP A 127 6.84 -3.78 -5.17
N LEU A 128 6.00 -3.27 -4.27
CA LEU A 128 5.86 -1.83 -4.03
C LEU A 128 6.08 -1.51 -2.55
N ARG A 129 6.98 -0.59 -2.26
CA ARG A 129 7.15 0.01 -0.93
C ARG A 129 6.57 1.40 -0.93
N VAL A 130 5.64 1.68 -0.03
CA VAL A 130 5.05 3.01 0.18
C VAL A 130 5.34 3.47 1.60
N THR A 131 6.21 4.48 1.72
CA THR A 131 6.55 5.09 3.00
C THR A 131 5.80 6.41 3.15
N VAL A 132 5.01 6.54 4.22
CA VAL A 132 4.24 7.75 4.54
C VAL A 132 4.87 8.46 5.74
N THR A 133 5.32 9.69 5.54
CA THR A 133 5.97 10.51 6.58
C THR A 133 5.27 11.85 6.77
N VAL A 134 5.38 12.43 7.97
CA VAL A 134 4.95 13.81 8.23
C VAL A 134 5.77 14.78 7.39
N ASP A 135 5.11 15.74 6.73
CA ASP A 135 5.74 16.80 5.95
C ASP A 135 4.94 18.10 6.11
N GLY A 136 5.44 19.03 6.93
CA GLY A 136 4.72 20.24 7.30
C GLY A 136 3.37 19.96 7.95
N SER A 137 2.30 20.57 7.42
CA SER A 137 0.92 20.33 7.85
C SER A 137 0.32 19.04 7.29
N GLY A 138 0.93 18.45 6.26
CA GLY A 138 0.44 17.27 5.56
C GLY A 138 1.31 16.03 5.77
N ARG A 139 1.33 15.17 4.75
CA ARG A 139 2.17 13.98 4.65
C ARG A 139 2.88 13.94 3.30
N ARG A 140 3.93 13.13 3.20
CA ARG A 140 4.55 12.76 1.94
C ARG A 140 4.54 11.25 1.82
N ALA A 141 4.00 10.74 0.71
CA ALA A 141 4.13 9.34 0.33
C ALA A 141 5.28 9.19 -0.66
N ARG A 142 6.23 8.32 -0.34
CA ARG A 142 7.29 7.88 -1.27
C ARG A 142 6.99 6.46 -1.70
N LEU A 143 6.88 6.25 -3.00
CA LEU A 143 6.63 4.94 -3.60
C LEU A 143 7.90 4.47 -4.30
N GLN A 144 8.29 3.23 -4.08
CA GLN A 144 9.48 2.60 -4.66
C GLN A 144 9.14 1.20 -5.18
N GLY A 145 9.55 0.90 -6.41
CA GLY A 145 9.52 -0.45 -6.95
C GLY A 145 10.65 -1.27 -6.32
N GLY A 146 10.29 -2.32 -5.58
CA GLY A 146 11.24 -3.24 -4.94
C GLY A 146 11.61 -4.43 -5.84
N THR A 147 10.79 -4.74 -6.84
CA THR A 147 11.01 -5.80 -7.82
C THR A 147 10.83 -5.27 -9.25
N SER A 148 11.23 -6.06 -10.26
CA SER A 148 10.94 -5.75 -11.66
C SER A 148 9.45 -5.61 -11.95
N LEU A 149 8.58 -6.32 -11.22
CA LEU A 149 7.13 -6.21 -11.36
C LEU A 149 6.64 -4.87 -10.80
N GLY A 150 7.13 -4.49 -9.61
CA GLY A 150 6.84 -3.20 -8.99
C GLY A 150 7.31 -2.01 -9.79
N GLU A 151 8.50 -2.09 -10.39
CA GLU A 151 9.00 -1.05 -11.30
C GLU A 151 8.12 -0.91 -12.55
N GLN A 152 7.66 -2.02 -13.13
CA GLN A 152 6.74 -1.99 -14.27
C GLN A 152 5.38 -1.42 -13.86
N TRP A 153 4.88 -1.79 -12.69
CA TRP A 153 3.64 -1.24 -12.15
C TRP A 153 3.73 0.27 -11.91
N LEU A 154 4.84 0.76 -11.34
CA LEU A 154 5.07 2.20 -11.16
C LEU A 154 5.20 2.98 -12.48
N LYS A 155 5.64 2.34 -13.56
CA LYS A 155 5.60 2.95 -14.90
C LYS A 155 4.19 2.98 -15.48
N HIS A 156 3.39 1.96 -15.17
CA HIS A 156 2.00 1.85 -15.62
C HIS A 156 1.09 2.82 -14.88
N TRP A 157 1.30 3.02 -13.58
CA TRP A 157 0.62 4.04 -12.81
C TRP A 157 1.01 5.43 -13.33
N ALA A 158 0.08 6.07 -14.04
CA ALA A 158 0.23 7.46 -14.47
C ALA A 158 0.28 8.35 -13.22
N ASP A 159 1.32 9.20 -13.13
CA ASP A 159 1.60 10.02 -11.95
C ASP A 159 0.34 10.70 -11.41
N PHE A 160 0.04 10.46 -10.13
CA PHE A 160 -1.01 11.18 -9.43
C PHE A 160 -0.62 12.65 -9.30
N SER A 161 -1.21 13.50 -10.14
CA SER A 161 -1.17 14.95 -10.00
C SER A 161 -2.10 15.36 -8.86
N GLY A 162 -1.70 15.11 -7.62
CA GLY A 162 -2.33 15.74 -6.47
C GLY A 162 -2.30 17.25 -6.71
N LEU A 163 -3.48 17.86 -6.82
CA LEU A 163 -3.70 19.27 -7.15
C LEU A 163 -2.66 20.20 -6.49
N GLU A 164 -2.13 21.11 -7.32
CA GLU A 164 -1.18 22.20 -7.11
C GLU A 164 -0.57 22.44 -5.71
N MET A 165 0.76 22.63 -5.71
CA MET A 165 1.53 23.23 -4.61
C MET A 165 0.97 24.61 -4.24
N PRO A 166 0.56 24.90 -2.98
CA PRO A 166 0.40 26.27 -2.56
C PRO A 166 1.80 26.89 -2.33
N GLY A 167 2.19 27.80 -3.22
CA GLY A 167 3.10 28.90 -2.93
C GLY A 167 4.60 28.61 -3.07
N ALA A 168 5.14 28.76 -4.27
CA ALA A 168 6.45 29.41 -4.39
C ALA A 168 6.21 30.91 -4.14
N GLY A 169 6.35 31.33 -2.88
CA GLY A 169 6.31 32.74 -2.50
C GLY A 169 7.41 33.50 -3.21
N THR A 170 7.02 34.54 -3.95
CA THR A 170 7.87 35.70 -4.27
C THR A 170 8.04 36.59 -3.06
#